data_AF-A0A8R1TU42-F1
#
_entry.id   AF-A0A8R1TU42-F1
#
_cell.length_a   1.000
_cell.length_b   1.000
_cell.length_c   1.000
_cell.angle_alpha   90.00
_cell.angle_beta   90.00
_cell.angle_gamma   90.00
#
_symmetry.space_group_name_H-M   'P 1'
#
loop_
_entity.id
_entity.type
_entity.pdbx_description
1 polymer ?
#
loop_
_entity_poly.entity_id
_entity_poly.type
_entity_poly.pdbx_seq_one_letter_code
_entity_poly.pdbx_strand_id
1 'polypeptide(L)'
;MKLYRDDCSSALCRSDGLTCVFARIVSIEPFEVEDETKRLLLSSIAEDVVIEDLQCNDYCYLLLDTTVRPIRCIRVTVVPVEIAPLARYQLELVRDAEKR
;
A
#
# COMPACT_ATOMS: atom_id res chain seq x y z
N MET A 1 9.39 -1.71 16.04
CA MET A 1 9.20 -1.41 14.60
C MET A 1 8.07 -0.39 14.50
N LYS A 2 8.23 0.69 13.74
CA LYS A 2 7.17 1.70 13.56
C LYS A 2 6.20 1.26 12.46
N LEU A 3 4.92 1.59 12.62
CA LEU A 3 3.89 1.36 11.62
C LEU A 3 3.27 2.69 11.23
N TYR A 4 3.27 2.97 9.94
CA TYR A 4 2.74 4.19 9.33
C TYR A 4 1.48 3.92 8.52
N ARG A 5 0.80 5.00 8.15
CA ARG A 5 -0.27 5.01 7.15
C ARG A 5 0.06 6.09 6.15
N ASP A 6 0.33 5.67 4.93
CA ASP A 6 0.84 6.54 3.87
C ASP A 6 0.01 6.36 2.59
N ASP A 7 0.15 7.32 1.68
CA ASP A 7 -0.11 7.10 0.26
C ASP A 7 1.16 6.53 -0.41
N CYS A 8 1.06 6.16 -1.69
CA CYS A 8 2.16 5.65 -2.49
C CYS A 8 3.34 6.63 -2.51
N SER A 9 3.08 7.93 -2.64
CA SER A 9 4.13 8.94 -2.66
C SER A 9 4.90 9.02 -1.35
N SER A 10 4.23 9.02 -0.21
CA SER A 10 4.85 9.10 1.11
C SER A 10 5.54 7.79 1.47
N ALA A 11 4.98 6.64 1.06
CA ALA A 11 5.62 5.33 1.23
C ALA A 11 7.00 5.26 0.55
N LEU A 12 7.18 5.86 -0.62
CA LEU A 12 8.50 5.94 -1.30
C LEU A 12 9.53 6.74 -0.51
N CYS A 13 9.08 7.76 0.23
CA CYS A 13 9.93 8.65 1.03
C CYS A 13 10.34 8.06 2.39
N ARG A 14 9.64 7.03 2.88
CA ARG A 14 9.97 6.37 4.16
C ARG A 14 11.23 5.51 4.03
N SER A 15 12.16 5.62 4.98
CA SER A 15 13.36 4.76 5.05
C SER A 15 13.37 3.80 6.24
N ASP A 16 12.37 3.88 7.12
CA ASP A 16 12.21 3.03 8.29
C ASP A 16 10.78 2.50 8.47
N GLY A 17 10.68 1.29 9.01
CA GLY A 17 9.42 0.71 9.50
C GLY A 17 8.56 0.03 8.43
N LEU A 18 7.30 -0.20 8.81
CA LEU A 18 6.25 -0.68 7.92
C LEU A 18 5.28 0.46 7.63
N THR A 19 4.66 0.44 6.46
CA THR A 19 3.56 1.36 6.16
C THR A 19 2.38 0.65 5.53
N CYS A 20 1.17 1.08 5.88
CA CYS A 20 -0.06 0.63 5.26
C CYS A 20 -0.50 1.63 4.20
N VAL A 21 -0.65 1.16 2.96
CA VAL A 21 -1.11 1.95 1.81
C VAL A 21 -2.42 1.38 1.31
N PHE A 22 -3.36 2.24 0.91
CA PHE A 22 -4.55 1.84 0.17
C PHE A 22 -4.35 2.20 -1.30
N ALA A 23 -4.33 1.21 -2.18
CA ALA A 23 -4.06 1.42 -3.59
C ALA A 23 -4.81 0.39 -4.45
N ARG A 24 -4.87 0.68 -5.75
CA ARG A 24 -5.45 -0.19 -6.76
C ARG A 24 -4.36 -0.99 -7.46
N ILE A 25 -4.59 -2.28 -7.69
CA ILE A 25 -3.68 -3.14 -8.45
C ILE A 25 -3.70 -2.74 -9.93
N VAL A 26 -2.52 -2.46 -10.47
CA VAL A 26 -2.29 -2.12 -11.88
C VAL A 26 -1.85 -3.35 -12.67
N SER A 27 -0.90 -4.10 -12.12
CA SER A 27 -0.40 -5.35 -12.69
C SER A 27 0.03 -6.30 -11.57
N ILE A 28 0.00 -7.60 -11.87
CA ILE A 28 0.33 -8.66 -10.90
C ILE A 28 1.76 -9.18 -11.12
N GLU A 29 2.19 -9.27 -12.38
CA GLU A 29 3.55 -9.63 -12.76
C GLU A 29 4.10 -8.62 -13.80
N PRO A 30 4.93 -7.63 -13.38
CA PRO A 30 5.35 -7.36 -12.00
C PRO A 30 4.22 -6.82 -11.12
N PHE A 31 4.37 -6.90 -9.80
CA PHE A 31 3.36 -6.39 -8.88
C PHE A 31 3.44 -4.87 -8.78
N GLU A 32 2.47 -4.19 -9.40
CA GLU A 32 2.35 -2.74 -9.42
C GLU A 32 1.02 -2.30 -8.85
N VAL A 33 1.05 -1.27 -8.01
CA VAL A 33 -0.15 -0.63 -7.45
C VAL A 33 -0.08 0.87 -7.63
N GLU A 34 -1.23 1.53 -7.70
CA GLU A 34 -1.30 2.99 -7.75
C GLU A 34 -2.44 3.56 -6.90
N ASP A 35 -2.21 4.78 -6.42
CA ASP A 35 -3.26 5.62 -5.83
C ASP A 35 -3.28 6.99 -6.54
N GLU A 36 -4.01 7.96 -6.00
CA GLU A 36 -4.08 9.31 -6.57
C GLU A 36 -2.73 10.05 -6.64
N THR A 37 -1.70 9.57 -5.93
CA THR A 37 -0.44 10.29 -5.76
C THR A 37 0.66 9.74 -6.64
N LYS A 38 0.88 8.42 -6.64
CA LYS A 38 1.94 7.75 -7.40
C LYS A 38 1.61 6.28 -7.66
N ARG A 39 2.39 5.69 -8.56
CA ARG A 39 2.51 4.25 -8.76
C ARG A 39 3.71 3.70 -7.97
N LEU A 40 3.54 2.52 -7.39
CA LEU A 40 4.58 1.72 -6.77
C LEU A 40 4.82 0.45 -7.58
N LEU A 41 6.08 0.24 -7.96
CA LEU A 41 6.59 -1.08 -8.34
C LEU A 41 7.08 -1.76 -7.08
N LEU A 42 6.37 -2.80 -6.65
CA LEU A 42 6.69 -3.54 -5.44
C LEU A 42 7.59 -4.73 -5.80
N SER A 43 8.49 -5.10 -4.89
CA SER A 43 9.17 -6.40 -4.98
C SER A 43 8.17 -7.53 -4.71
N SER A 44 8.66 -8.78 -4.72
CA SER A 44 7.89 -9.98 -4.41
C SER A 44 6.84 -9.78 -3.33
N ILE A 45 5.64 -10.28 -3.58
CA ILE A 45 4.59 -10.44 -2.58
C ILE A 45 5.03 -11.57 -1.64
N ALA A 46 4.73 -11.46 -0.35
CA ALA A 46 5.00 -12.53 0.59
C ALA A 46 4.32 -13.85 0.15
N GLU A 47 4.98 -14.98 0.42
CA GLU A 47 4.60 -16.31 -0.05
C GLU A 47 3.21 -16.77 0.45
N ASP A 48 2.67 -16.14 1.49
CA ASP A 48 1.35 -16.42 2.06
C ASP A 48 0.19 -15.73 1.32
N VAL A 49 0.48 -14.86 0.34
CA VAL A 49 -0.55 -14.24 -0.51
C VAL A 49 -0.78 -15.11 -1.74
N VAL A 50 -2.00 -15.65 -1.88
CA VAL A 50 -2.42 -16.39 -3.06
C VAL A 50 -2.59 -15.40 -4.22
N ILE A 51 -1.61 -15.37 -5.12
CA ILE A 51 -1.58 -14.46 -6.27
C ILE A 51 -2.79 -14.70 -7.19
N GLU A 52 -3.29 -15.93 -7.27
CA GLU A 52 -4.44 -16.32 -8.13
C GLU A 52 -5.74 -15.58 -7.76
N ASP A 53 -5.88 -15.11 -6.52
CA ASP A 53 -7.06 -14.39 -6.04
C ASP A 53 -7.00 -12.87 -6.32
N LEU A 54 -5.85 -12.37 -6.78
CA LEU A 54 -5.67 -10.94 -7.09
C LEU A 54 -6.10 -10.67 -8.54
N GLN A 55 -6.84 -9.58 -8.76
CA GLN A 55 -7.20 -9.12 -10.10
C GLN A 55 -6.72 -7.69 -10.34
N CYS A 56 -6.40 -7.38 -11.59
CA CYS A 56 -6.17 -5.99 -11.98
C CYS A 56 -7.42 -5.15 -11.71
N ASN A 57 -7.23 -3.93 -11.22
CA ASN A 57 -8.26 -3.01 -10.72
C ASN A 57 -8.86 -3.32 -9.35
N ASP A 58 -8.43 -4.39 -8.67
CA ASP A 58 -8.80 -4.59 -7.28
C ASP A 58 -8.22 -3.49 -6.40
N TYR A 59 -9.03 -3.02 -5.46
CA TYR A 59 -8.57 -2.13 -4.39
C TYR A 59 -8.11 -2.96 -3.21
N CYS A 60 -6.98 -2.59 -2.63
CA CYS A 60 -6.40 -3.34 -1.53
C CYS A 60 -5.72 -2.44 -0.51
N TYR A 61 -5.68 -2.93 0.73
CA TYR A 61 -4.70 -2.48 1.71
C TYR A 61 -3.43 -3.30 1.56
N LEU A 62 -2.30 -2.61 1.43
CA LEU A 62 -0.98 -3.20 1.35
C LEU A 62 -0.19 -2.87 2.61
N LEU A 63 0.36 -3.88 3.26
CA LEU A 63 1.38 -3.70 4.28
C LEU A 63 2.75 -3.79 3.60
N LEU A 64 3.48 -2.69 3.64
CA LEU A 64 4.74 -2.52 2.93
C LEU A 64 5.90 -2.39 3.90
N ASP A 65 7.00 -3.08 3.62
CA ASP A 65 8.28 -2.89 4.30
C ASP A 65 9.11 -1.84 3.56
N THR A 66 9.27 -0.68 4.19
CA THR A 66 9.98 0.48 3.64
C THR A 66 11.46 0.48 4.01
N THR A 67 11.95 -0.55 4.72
CA THR A 67 13.38 -0.70 5.05
C THR A 67 14.21 -1.27 3.90
N VAL A 68 13.56 -1.79 2.85
CA VAL A 68 14.20 -2.42 1.69
C VAL A 68 13.81 -1.75 0.38
N ARG A 69 14.63 -1.93 -0.68
CA ARG A 69 14.39 -1.38 -2.02
C ARG A 69 14.67 -2.44 -3.11
N PRO A 70 13.74 -2.69 -4.06
CA PRO A 70 12.37 -2.15 -4.14
C PRO A 70 11.54 -2.44 -2.89
N ILE A 71 10.52 -1.61 -2.62
CA ILE A 71 9.65 -1.77 -1.42
C ILE A 71 9.02 -3.15 -1.47
N ARG A 72 9.04 -3.86 -0.34
CA ARG A 72 8.50 -5.22 -0.28
C ARG A 72 7.06 -5.21 0.20
N CYS A 73 6.20 -5.93 -0.52
CA CYS A 73 4.84 -6.17 -0.06
C CYS A 73 4.83 -7.35 0.91
N ILE A 74 4.54 -7.08 2.18
CA ILE A 74 4.46 -8.09 3.24
C ILE A 74 3.08 -8.73 3.28
N ARG A 75 2.03 -7.96 2.98
CA ARG A 75 0.65 -8.47 2.98
C ARG A 75 -0.22 -7.65 2.04
N VAL A 76 -1.12 -8.34 1.35
CA VAL A 76 -2.18 -7.73 0.54
C VAL A 76 -3.52 -8.17 1.09
N THR A 77 -4.44 -7.23 1.27
CA THR A 77 -5.84 -7.52 1.61
C THR A 77 -6.73 -6.81 0.60
N VAL A 78 -7.33 -7.56 -0.33
CA VAL A 78 -8.33 -7.04 -1.28
C VAL A 78 -9.58 -6.62 -0.51
N VAL A 79 -10.15 -5.47 -0.87
CA VAL A 79 -11.35 -4.91 -0.24
C VAL A 79 -12.28 -4.31 -1.29
N PRO A 80 -13.58 -4.18 -1.00
CA PRO A 80 -14.52 -3.50 -1.88
C PRO A 80 -14.14 -2.02 -2.09
N VAL A 81 -14.38 -1.49 -3.29
CA VAL A 81 -14.05 -0.10 -3.66
C VAL A 81 -14.81 0.93 -2.82
N GLU A 82 -15.96 0.55 -2.28
CA GLU A 82 -16.81 1.36 -1.40
C GLU A 82 -16.09 1.77 -0.10
N ILE A 83 -14.99 1.10 0.26
CA ILE A 83 -14.15 1.43 1.41
C ILE A 83 -13.17 2.58 1.10
N ALA A 84 -12.96 2.96 -0.17
CA ALA A 84 -12.01 4.01 -0.54
C ALA A 84 -12.22 5.35 0.19
N PRO A 85 -13.45 5.85 0.41
CA PRO A 85 -13.67 7.07 1.21
C PRO A 85 -13.19 6.93 2.65
N LEU A 86 -13.39 5.76 3.28
CA LEU A 86 -12.88 5.48 4.63
C LEU A 86 -11.35 5.44 4.64
N ALA A 87 -10.73 4.81 3.63
CA ALA A 87 -9.27 4.75 3.52
C ALA A 87 -8.64 6.15 3.41
N ARG A 88 -9.22 7.03 2.58
CA ARG A 88 -8.79 8.43 2.46
C ARG A 88 -8.95 9.19 3.78
N TYR A 89 -10.10 9.06 4.42
CA TYR A 89 -10.34 9.70 5.72
C TYR A 89 -9.34 9.25 6.79
N GLN A 90 -9.00 7.96 6.84
CA GLN A 90 -8.00 7.44 7.76
C GLN A 90 -6.59 7.98 7.48
N LEU A 91 -6.23 8.18 6.20
CA LEU A 91 -4.97 8.79 5.82
C LEU A 91 -4.92 10.26 6.21
N GLU A 92 -6.00 11.01 6.01
CA GLU A 92 -6.14 12.41 6.42
C GLU A 92 -6.00 12.58 7.94
N LEU A 93 -6.65 11.73 8.74
CA LEU A 93 -6.54 11.75 10.20
C LEU A 93 -5.09 11.58 10.68
N VAL A 94 -4.31 10.70 10.04
CA VAL A 94 -2.90 10.48 10.40
C VAL A 94 -2.05 11.69 10.02
N ARG A 95 -2.26 12.26 8.83
CA ARG A 95 -1.56 13.47 8.38
C ARG A 95 -1.83 14.67 9.27
N ASP A 96 -3.07 14.82 9.72
CA ASP A 96 -3.44 15.91 10.62
C ASP A 96 -2.86 15.72 12.03
N ALA A 97 -2.67 14.46 12.46
CA ALA A 97 -1.98 14.16 13.70
C ALA A 97 -0.47 14.41 13.61
N GLU A 98 0.18 14.13 12.47
CA GLU A 98 1.61 14.38 12.25
C GLU A 98 1.97 15.87 12.14
N LYS A 99 0.99 16.74 11.84
CA LYS A 99 1.16 18.20 11.80
C LYS A 99 1.05 18.89 13.16
N ARG A 100 0.61 18.18 14.20
CA ARG A 100 0.42 18.71 15.57
C ARG A 100 1.64 18.40 16.43
#